data_AF-A0A7V6H0L9-F1
#
_entry.id   AF-A0A7V6H0L9-F1
#
_cell.length_a   1.000
_cell.length_b   1.000
_cell.length_c   1.000
_cell.angle_alpha   90.00
_cell.angle_beta   90.00
_cell.angle_gamma   90.00
#
_symmetry.space_group_name_H-M   'P 1'
#
loop_
_entity.id
_entity.type
_entity.pdbx_description
1 polymer ?
#
loop_
_entity_poly.entity_id
_entity_poly.type
_entity_poly.pdbx_seq_one_letter_code
_entity_poly.pdbx_strand_id
1 'polypeptide(L)' 'MITANSTPNISFAGSIKPVGKTVKESYPVLNLSCASCAARSEKIIRSTEGVADSSVNFATSVLTVEYDPG' A
#
# COMPACT_ATOMS: atom_id res chain seq x y z
N MET A 1 24.29 39.30 -18.13
CA MET A 1 23.63 39.02 -16.83
C MET A 1 22.40 38.21 -17.16
N ILE A 2 22.49 36.88 -17.08
CA ILE A 2 21.35 35.98 -17.28
C ILE A 2 21.25 35.11 -16.04
N THR A 3 20.24 35.36 -15.22
CA THR A 3 19.96 34.57 -14.03
C THR A 3 18.92 33.51 -14.43
N ALA A 4 19.37 32.29 -14.72
CA ALA A 4 18.48 31.13 -14.84
C ALA A 4 18.11 30.68 -13.42
N ASN A 5 16.96 31.13 -12.91
CA ASN A 5 16.48 30.71 -11.61
C ASN A 5 15.71 29.38 -11.72
N SER A 6 16.34 28.35 -11.17
CA SER A 6 15.77 27.24 -10.43
C SER A 6 14.50 26.58 -10.99
N THR A 7 14.73 25.44 -11.64
CA THR A 7 13.78 24.34 -11.82
C THR A 7 12.84 24.15 -10.62
N PRO A 8 11.51 24.00 -10.83
CA PRO A 8 10.64 23.46 -9.80
C PRO A 8 10.98 21.97 -9.62
N ASN A 9 11.40 21.61 -8.41
CA ASN A 9 11.53 20.22 -7.98
C ASN A 9 10.13 19.59 -7.93
N ILE A 10 9.68 19.00 -9.04
CA ILE A 10 8.50 18.15 -9.05
C ILE A 10 8.90 16.73 -8.61
N SER A 11 8.92 16.52 -7.29
CA SER A 11 8.98 15.18 -6.71
C SER A 11 7.60 14.52 -6.83
N PHE A 12 7.28 13.96 -8.01
CA PHE A 12 6.14 13.05 -8.17
C PHE A 12 6.59 11.61 -7.91
N ALA A 13 6.78 11.27 -6.64
CA ALA A 13 6.97 9.89 -6.21
C ALA A 13 5.62 9.34 -5.76
N GLY A 14 5.03 8.44 -6.55
CA GLY A 14 4.10 7.44 -6.02
C GLY A 14 2.72 7.37 -6.69
N SER A 15 2.56 6.36 -7.54
CA SER A 15 1.37 5.51 -7.70
C SER A 15 -0.01 6.14 -7.50
N ILE A 16 -0.57 6.69 -8.57
CA ILE A 16 -2.01 6.99 -8.66
C ILE A 16 -2.76 5.64 -8.75
N LYS A 17 -3.40 5.17 -7.66
CA LYS A 17 -4.40 4.09 -7.73
C LYS A 17 -5.77 4.70 -8.04
N PRO A 18 -6.52 4.19 -9.03
CA PRO A 18 -7.75 4.81 -9.50
C PRO A 18 -8.86 4.71 -8.45
N VAL A 19 -9.67 5.77 -8.39
CA VAL A 19 -10.89 5.92 -7.59
C VAL A 19 -11.98 5.01 -8.15
N GLY A 20 -12.19 3.85 -7.49
CA GLY A 20 -13.34 2.97 -7.58
C GLY A 20 -13.84 2.66 -6.17
N LYS A 21 -15.00 2.03 -5.98
CA LYS A 21 -15.56 1.73 -4.64
C LYS A 21 -14.75 0.64 -3.92
N THR A 22 -13.54 0.97 -3.50
CA THR A 22 -12.69 0.04 -2.74
C THR A 22 -13.23 -0.09 -1.32
N VAL A 23 -13.50 -1.32 -0.90
CA VAL A 23 -13.85 -1.64 0.48
C VAL A 23 -12.56 -1.86 1.26
N LYS A 24 -12.41 -1.15 2.37
CA LYS A 24 -11.32 -1.33 3.30
C LYS A 24 -11.78 -2.26 4.42
N GLU A 25 -11.21 -3.45 4.46
CA GLU A 25 -11.44 -4.38 5.57
C GLU A 25 -10.15 -4.57 6.36
N SER A 26 -10.29 -4.72 7.68
CA SER A 26 -9.17 -4.99 8.58
C SER A 26 -9.38 -6.33 9.27
N TYR A 27 -8.41 -7.23 9.10
CA TYR A 27 -8.45 -8.58 9.63
C TYR A 27 -7.33 -8.76 10.66
N PRO A 28 -7.61 -9.39 11.81
CA PRO A 28 -6.57 -9.83 12.73
C PRO A 28 -5.80 -10.99 12.10
N VAL A 29 -4.47 -10.86 12.03
CA VAL A 29 -3.57 -11.87 11.46
C VAL A 29 -2.79 -12.55 12.59
N LEU A 30 -3.06 -13.84 12.77
CA LEU A 30 -2.38 -14.68 13.76
C LEU A 30 -1.06 -15.21 13.16
N ASN A 31 -0.05 -15.42 14.01
CA ASN A 31 1.25 -15.99 13.62
C ASN A 31 2.15 -15.15 12.69
N LEU A 32 2.04 -13.81 12.70
CA LEU A 32 3.08 -12.94 12.13
C LEU A 32 4.29 -12.87 13.08
N SER A 33 5.15 -13.89 13.04
CA SER A 33 6.30 -14.03 13.94
C SER A 33 7.52 -13.19 13.55
N CYS A 34 7.53 -12.57 12.36
CA CYS A 34 8.66 -11.78 11.88
C CYS A 34 8.23 -10.73 10.84
N ALA A 35 8.93 -9.59 10.82
CA ALA A 35 8.72 -8.52 9.84
C ALA A 35 8.88 -9.02 8.38
N SER A 36 9.75 -10.01 8.16
CA SER A 36 9.91 -10.64 6.85
C SER A 36 8.68 -11.47 6.43
N CYS A 37 8.03 -12.15 7.38
CA CYS A 37 6.77 -12.86 7.13
C CYS A 37 5.65 -11.87 6.81
N ALA A 38 5.57 -10.76 7.53
CA ALA A 38 4.61 -9.69 7.27
C ALA A 38 4.75 -9.10 5.87
N ALA A 39 5.98 -8.72 5.48
CA ALA A 39 6.25 -8.18 4.16
C ALA A 39 5.93 -9.18 3.03
N ARG A 40 6.19 -10.48 3.26
CA ARG A 40 5.87 -11.53 2.29
C ARG A 40 4.36 -11.71 2.13
N SER A 41 3.62 -11.77 3.23
CA SER A 41 2.16 -11.87 3.22
C SER A 41 1.51 -10.65 2.55
N GLU A 42 1.95 -9.44 2.90
CA GLU A 42 1.49 -8.20 2.26
C GLU A 42 1.72 -8.25 0.75
N LYS A 43 2.91 -8.65 0.31
CA LYS A 43 3.23 -8.75 -1.13
C LYS A 43 2.33 -9.73 -1.87
N ILE A 44 2.01 -10.87 -1.26
CA ILE A 44 1.10 -11.88 -1.85
C ILE A 44 -0.31 -11.29 -1.98
N ILE A 45 -0.81 -10.63 -0.95
CA ILE A 45 -2.16 -10.02 -0.94
C ILE A 45 -2.22 -8.89 -1.97
N ARG A 46 -1.21 -8.02 -2.03
CA ARG A 46 -1.09 -6.96 -3.03
C ARG A 46 -1.02 -7.48 -4.47
N SER A 47 -0.58 -8.73 -4.66
CA SER A 47 -0.51 -9.40 -5.96
C SER A 47 -1.80 -10.16 -6.30
N THR A 48 -2.76 -10.23 -5.37
CA THR A 48 -4.05 -10.87 -5.60
C THR A 48 -4.92 -9.95 -6.46
N GLU A 49 -5.59 -10.54 -7.44
CA GLU A 49 -6.48 -9.83 -8.34
C GLU A 49 -7.67 -9.21 -7.57
N GLY A 50 -8.03 -7.97 -7.89
CA GLY A 50 -9.07 -7.22 -7.18
C GLY A 50 -8.57 -6.44 -5.95
N VAL A 51 -7.33 -6.66 -5.49
CA VAL A 51 -6.75 -5.87 -4.39
C VAL A 51 -6.21 -4.54 -4.92
N ALA A 52 -6.87 -3.46 -4.50
CA ALA A 52 -6.39 -2.11 -4.72
C ALA A 52 -5.17 -1.85 -3.84
N ASP A 53 -5.22 -1.99 -2.53
CA ASP A 53 -4.06 -1.78 -1.66
C ASP A 53 -4.05 -2.77 -0.49
N SER A 54 -2.90 -2.95 0.14
CA SER A 54 -2.77 -3.85 1.28
C SER A 54 -1.64 -3.36 2.17
N SER A 55 -1.87 -3.34 3.48
CA SER A 55 -0.90 -2.93 4.48
C SER A 55 -0.97 -3.90 5.66
N VAL A 56 0.18 -4.42 6.08
CA VAL A 56 0.27 -5.30 7.25
C VAL A 56 0.98 -4.58 8.39
N ASN A 57 0.29 -4.43 9.51
CA ASN A 57 0.89 -3.99 10.77
C ASN A 57 1.15 -5.21 11.67
N PHE A 58 2.38 -5.72 11.65
CA PHE A 58 2.80 -6.84 12.50
C PHE A 58 2.89 -6.46 13.98
N ALA A 59 3.07 -5.19 14.32
CA ALA A 59 3.13 -4.75 15.72
C ALA A 59 1.75 -4.81 16.39
N THR A 60 0.69 -4.54 15.63
CA THR A 60 -0.69 -4.66 16.11
C THR A 60 -1.39 -5.95 15.67
N SER A 61 -0.71 -6.81 14.90
CA SER A 61 -1.28 -8.03 14.32
C SER A 61 -2.53 -7.76 13.47
N VAL A 62 -2.55 -6.64 12.74
CA VAL A 62 -3.68 -6.23 11.89
C VAL A 62 -3.24 -6.14 10.43
N LEU A 63 -4.01 -6.77 9.56
CA LEU A 63 -3.90 -6.68 8.11
C LEU A 63 -5.04 -5.80 7.62
N THR A 64 -4.74 -4.73 6.90
CA THR A 64 -5.72 -3.89 6.21
C THR A 64 -5.62 -4.14 4.72
N VAL A 65 -6.75 -4.48 4.08
CA VAL A 65 -6.83 -4.72 2.64
C VAL A 65 -7.90 -3.81 2.07
N GLU A 66 -7.54 -3.11 1.00
CA GLU A 66 -8.44 -2.34 0.16
C GLU A 66 -8.65 -3.14 -1.12
N TYR A 67 -9.84 -3.65 -1.34
CA TYR A 67 -10.16 -4.40 -2.55
C TYR A 67 -11.47 -3.89 -3.14
N ASP A 68 -11.61 -4.03 -4.45
CA ASP A 68 -12.87 -3.73 -5.12
C ASP A 68 -13.76 -4.98 -5.06
N PRO A 69 -14.92 -4.93 -4.40
CA PRO A 69 -15.80 -6.09 -4.28
C PRO A 69 -16.56 -6.44 -5.57
N GLY A 70 -16.41 -5.66 -6.67
CA GLY A 70 -17.19 -5.82 -7.90
C GLY A 70 -18.59 -5.22 -7.82
#